data_AF-A0A970G754-F1
#
_entry.id   AF-A0A970G754-F1
#
_cell.length_a   1.000
_cell.length_b   1.000
_cell.length_c   1.000
_cell.angle_alpha   90.00
_cell.angle_beta   90.00
_cell.angle_gamma   90.00
#
_symmetry.space_group_name_H-M   'P 1'
#
loop_
_entity.id
_entity.type
_entity.pdbx_description
1 polymer ?
#
loop_
_entity_poly.entity_id
_entity_poly.type
_entity_poly.pdbx_seq_one_letter_code
_entity_poly.pdbx_strand_id
1 'polypeptide(L)'
;MKKILSLALVLMLGLSLLPNVAMAAEGMKLEPVREYRFPDIATPTTAFTIENTGDTDLEVTVDVYDQGARQNVQSMTFTILKGDAPLPVDAYVYRQLTRNGETNTYRYTVKTKNGLTRYIHFAQKLTIVKDANGNETYVYDGIFNPYFPRNTVSSLGHRFRDVTPELTDLWYMFTPIDLSIQGRQTFVLIASNMYEVGEVYVDVNLDTVNVSYIMYDEGKSGFTTERLSEFITFYNSYADVGIVEPEDMKEPSIFAFNQPFSILNHLGGDTNVLMFIRNRISYYRFNTPKTEYTRFWENKPEYKVIREHMLQMMDPIMTVDEGK
;
A
#
# COMPACT_ATOMS: atom_id res chain seq x y z
N MET A 1 15.22 -12.02 -39.49
CA MET A 1 15.65 -11.35 -38.24
C MET A 1 14.45 -11.09 -37.32
N LYS A 2 13.69 -12.13 -36.94
CA LYS A 2 12.43 -12.02 -36.18
C LYS A 2 12.31 -13.05 -35.04
N LYS A 3 13.42 -13.65 -34.62
CA LYS A 3 13.43 -14.69 -33.56
C LYS A 3 14.41 -14.41 -32.41
N ILE A 4 14.98 -13.21 -32.36
CA ILE A 4 15.92 -12.81 -31.29
C ILE A 4 15.30 -11.76 -30.35
N LEU A 5 14.27 -11.03 -30.78
CA LEU A 5 13.58 -10.05 -29.91
C LEU A 5 12.62 -10.70 -28.90
N SER A 6 12.14 -11.91 -29.15
CA SER A 6 11.21 -12.63 -28.28
C SER A 6 11.86 -13.23 -27.03
N LEU A 7 13.20 -13.33 -26.99
CA LEU A 7 13.92 -13.82 -25.81
C LEU A 7 14.30 -12.69 -24.83
N ALA A 8 14.39 -11.44 -25.31
CA ALA A 8 14.63 -10.27 -24.48
C ALA A 8 13.35 -9.80 -23.75
N LEU A 9 12.16 -10.07 -24.31
CA LEU A 9 10.88 -9.68 -23.71
C LEU A 9 10.44 -10.62 -22.57
N VAL A 10 10.87 -11.89 -22.61
CA VAL A 10 10.59 -12.86 -21.52
C VAL A 10 11.52 -12.65 -20.32
N LEU A 11 12.66 -11.96 -20.49
CA LEU A 11 13.54 -11.59 -19.37
C LEU A 11 13.08 -10.33 -18.60
N MET A 12 12.20 -9.49 -19.18
CA MET A 12 11.64 -8.31 -18.49
C MET A 12 10.24 -8.55 -17.88
N LEU A 13 9.56 -9.64 -18.26
CA LEU A 13 8.29 -10.06 -17.64
C LEU A 13 8.46 -10.84 -16.31
N GLY A 14 9.69 -10.95 -15.80
CA GLY A 14 10.01 -11.56 -14.50
C GLY A 14 9.98 -10.61 -13.30
N LEU A 15 9.72 -9.31 -13.49
CA LEU A 15 9.76 -8.32 -12.40
C LEU A 15 8.45 -8.21 -11.57
N SER A 16 7.47 -9.09 -11.79
CA SER A 16 6.35 -9.28 -10.86
C SER A 16 6.68 -10.22 -9.69
N LEU A 17 7.86 -10.83 -9.69
CA LEU A 17 8.50 -11.21 -8.44
C LEU A 17 9.01 -9.92 -7.80
N LEU A 18 8.20 -9.33 -6.92
CA LEU A 18 8.63 -8.33 -5.94
C LEU A 18 10.10 -8.65 -5.59
N PRO A 19 11.05 -7.70 -5.65
CA PRO A 19 12.41 -7.99 -5.22
C PRO A 19 12.35 -8.52 -3.79
N ASN A 20 13.11 -9.58 -3.49
CA ASN A 20 13.48 -9.83 -2.10
C ASN A 20 13.99 -8.50 -1.56
N VAL A 21 13.27 -7.90 -0.61
CA VAL A 21 13.60 -6.59 -0.05
C VAL A 21 14.74 -6.85 0.93
N ALA A 22 15.90 -7.23 0.41
CA ALA A 22 17.10 -7.38 1.19
C ALA A 22 17.48 -5.99 1.68
N MET A 23 17.47 -5.80 2.99
CA MET A 23 17.97 -4.58 3.60
C MET A 23 19.47 -4.75 3.80
N ALA A 24 20.26 -4.38 2.79
CA ALA A 24 21.71 -4.37 2.90
C ALA A 24 22.18 -3.10 3.63
N ALA A 25 22.98 -3.28 4.66
CA ALA A 25 23.78 -2.24 5.30
C ALA A 25 25.25 -2.63 5.18
N GLU A 26 26.15 -1.67 5.37
CA GLU A 26 27.58 -1.97 5.48
C GLU A 26 27.80 -3.04 6.57
N GLY A 27 28.24 -4.23 6.14
CA GLY A 27 28.55 -5.38 7.00
C GLY A 27 27.40 -6.31 7.39
N MET A 28 26.12 -6.00 7.13
CA MET A 28 25.00 -6.88 7.52
C MET A 28 23.82 -6.79 6.54
N LYS A 29 23.29 -7.95 6.18
CA LYS A 29 22.10 -8.09 5.32
C LYS A 29 21.02 -8.88 6.04
N LEU A 30 19.78 -8.39 5.92
CA LEU A 30 18.58 -9.02 6.48
C LEU A 30 17.65 -9.42 5.35
N GLU A 31 17.22 -10.68 5.33
CA GLU A 31 16.28 -11.19 4.33
C GLU A 31 15.01 -11.74 5.00
N PRO A 32 13.90 -10.99 4.99
CA PRO A 32 12.65 -11.47 5.57
C PRO A 32 11.97 -12.53 4.71
N VAL A 33 11.47 -13.57 5.36
CA VAL A 33 10.51 -14.51 4.77
C VAL A 33 9.17 -13.79 4.67
N ARG A 34 8.64 -13.66 3.45
CA ARG A 34 7.42 -12.84 3.22
C ARG A 34 6.21 -13.32 3.98
N GLU A 35 6.03 -14.62 4.03
CA GLU A 35 4.93 -15.29 4.70
C GLU A 35 5.39 -16.69 5.08
N TYR A 36 5.07 -17.10 6.30
CA TYR A 36 5.38 -18.42 6.83
C TYR A 36 4.26 -18.88 7.75
N ARG A 37 4.06 -20.20 7.82
CA ARG A 37 3.04 -20.82 8.65
C ARG A 37 3.68 -21.51 9.84
N PHE A 38 3.16 -21.25 11.03
CA PHE A 38 3.55 -22.00 12.22
C PHE A 38 2.92 -23.40 12.15
N PRO A 39 3.70 -24.49 12.33
CA PRO A 39 3.16 -25.85 12.38
C PRO A 39 2.14 -26.03 13.51
N ASP A 40 2.42 -25.41 14.65
CA ASP A 40 1.58 -25.33 15.83
C ASP A 40 2.01 -24.13 16.70
N ILE A 41 1.35 -23.91 17.83
CA ILE A 41 1.61 -22.74 18.69
C ILE A 41 2.95 -22.81 19.46
N ALA A 42 3.58 -23.99 19.56
CA ALA A 42 4.82 -24.22 20.30
C ALA A 42 6.04 -24.31 19.38
N THR A 43 5.86 -24.66 18.11
CA THR A 43 6.94 -24.88 17.15
C THR A 43 7.37 -23.56 16.50
N PRO A 44 8.62 -23.11 16.69
CA PRO A 44 9.14 -21.92 16.03
C PRO A 44 9.25 -22.09 14.51
N THR A 45 9.32 -20.99 13.78
CA THR A 45 9.52 -20.99 12.32
C THR A 45 10.37 -19.80 11.90
N THR A 46 11.27 -20.00 10.94
CA THR A 46 12.18 -18.96 10.48
C THR A 46 11.43 -17.78 9.88
N ALA A 47 11.64 -16.59 10.46
CA ALA A 47 11.02 -15.35 10.02
C ALA A 47 11.92 -14.55 9.07
N PHE A 48 13.23 -14.57 9.30
CA PHE A 48 14.21 -13.93 8.43
C PHE A 48 15.59 -14.54 8.64
N THR A 49 16.52 -14.26 7.74
CA THR A 49 17.93 -14.60 7.91
C THR A 49 18.77 -13.35 8.14
N ILE A 50 19.89 -13.52 8.85
CA ILE A 50 20.94 -12.52 9.02
C ILE A 50 22.21 -13.05 8.35
N GLU A 51 22.72 -12.29 7.40
CA GLU A 51 23.96 -12.59 6.69
C GLU A 51 25.03 -11.55 7.07
N ASN A 52 26.21 -12.01 7.52
CA ASN A 52 27.36 -11.14 7.72
C ASN A 52 28.04 -10.90 6.37
N THR A 53 27.86 -9.69 5.83
CA THR A 53 28.47 -9.28 4.55
C THR A 53 29.72 -8.42 4.77
N GLY A 54 30.24 -8.36 6.00
CA GLY A 54 31.37 -7.55 6.40
C GLY A 54 32.69 -8.31 6.44
N ASP A 55 33.73 -7.59 6.86
CA ASP A 55 35.09 -8.13 6.96
C ASP A 55 35.48 -8.64 8.34
N THR A 56 34.58 -8.53 9.32
CA THR A 56 34.78 -8.95 10.72
C THR A 56 33.57 -9.71 11.23
N ASP A 57 33.75 -10.51 12.29
CA ASP A 57 32.66 -11.20 12.95
C ASP A 57 31.63 -10.21 13.51
N LEU A 58 30.37 -10.67 13.57
CA LEU A 58 29.22 -9.85 13.93
C LEU A 58 28.58 -10.38 15.21
N GLU A 59 28.60 -9.58 16.27
CA GLU A 59 27.76 -9.80 17.45
C GLU A 59 26.45 -9.04 17.28
N VAL A 60 25.33 -9.77 17.24
CA VAL A 60 23.99 -9.25 17.01
C VAL A 60 23.09 -9.54 18.20
N THR A 61 22.33 -8.54 18.64
CA THR A 61 21.16 -8.73 19.51
C THR A 61 19.89 -8.44 18.72
N VAL A 62 18.92 -9.36 18.79
CA VAL A 62 17.60 -9.22 18.19
C VAL A 62 16.56 -9.12 19.31
N ASP A 63 15.95 -7.94 19.45
CA ASP A 63 14.85 -7.70 20.38
C ASP A 63 13.51 -7.76 19.64
N VAL A 64 12.57 -8.56 20.12
CA VAL A 64 11.21 -8.66 19.58
C VAL A 64 10.25 -7.88 20.46
N TYR A 65 9.64 -6.84 19.90
CA TYR A 65 8.69 -5.96 20.58
C TYR A 65 7.27 -6.18 20.05
N ASP A 66 6.35 -6.56 20.94
CA ASP A 66 4.92 -6.62 20.65
C ASP A 66 4.35 -5.19 20.64
N GLN A 67 3.92 -4.73 19.47
CA GLN A 67 3.45 -3.35 19.30
C GLN A 67 2.08 -3.11 19.96
N GLY A 68 1.24 -4.15 20.03
CA GLY A 68 -0.09 -4.08 20.64
C GLY A 68 -0.02 -4.08 22.16
N ALA A 69 0.84 -4.93 22.74
CA ALA A 69 1.07 -5.02 24.19
C ALA A 69 2.10 -4.00 24.71
N ARG A 70 2.85 -3.37 23.81
CA ARG A 70 3.89 -2.37 24.09
C ARG A 70 5.04 -2.88 24.97
N GLN A 71 5.45 -4.14 24.80
CA GLN A 71 6.51 -4.77 25.60
C GLN A 71 7.43 -5.64 24.74
N ASN A 72 8.66 -5.83 25.21
CA ASN A 72 9.56 -6.85 24.63
C ASN A 72 9.07 -8.24 25.04
N VAL A 73 8.96 -9.14 24.08
CA VAL A 73 8.51 -10.53 24.29
C VAL A 73 9.65 -11.54 24.12
N GLN A 74 10.75 -11.15 23.48
CA GLN A 74 11.92 -11.99 23.29
C GLN A 74 13.17 -11.14 23.06
N SER A 75 14.33 -11.63 23.49
CA SER A 75 15.64 -11.12 23.12
C SER A 75 16.56 -12.29 22.82
N MET A 76 17.32 -12.20 21.72
CA MET A 76 18.22 -13.25 21.23
C MET A 76 19.57 -12.61 20.92
N THR A 77 20.67 -13.33 21.20
CA THR A 77 22.03 -12.87 20.85
C THR A 77 22.70 -13.92 19.99
N PHE A 78 23.34 -13.47 18.92
CA PHE A 78 24.03 -14.30 17.94
C PHE A 78 25.44 -13.79 17.69
N THR A 79 26.35 -14.72 17.42
CA THR A 79 27.67 -14.44 16.85
C THR A 79 27.69 -15.03 15.45
N ILE A 80 27.90 -14.20 14.43
CA ILE A 80 27.89 -14.59 13.02
C ILE A 80 29.30 -14.35 12.47
N LEU A 81 30.02 -15.41 12.16
CA LEU A 81 31.40 -15.29 11.69
C LEU A 81 31.44 -14.76 10.26
N LYS A 82 32.57 -14.16 9.89
CA LYS A 82 32.81 -13.77 8.49
C LYS A 82 32.72 -14.99 7.57
N GLY A 83 31.86 -14.91 6.56
CA GLY A 83 31.70 -15.95 5.53
C GLY A 83 30.80 -17.12 5.96
N ASP A 84 30.17 -17.04 7.13
CA ASP A 84 29.12 -17.99 7.51
C ASP A 84 27.93 -17.93 6.54
N ALA A 85 27.23 -19.04 6.42
CA ALA A 85 25.94 -19.06 5.76
C ALA A 85 24.93 -18.15 6.50
N PRO A 86 23.91 -17.61 5.82
CA PRO A 86 22.88 -16.80 6.47
C PRO A 86 22.25 -17.53 7.67
N LEU A 87 22.30 -16.90 8.84
CA LEU A 87 21.78 -17.44 10.08
C LEU A 87 20.26 -17.24 10.15
N PRO A 88 19.44 -18.30 10.31
CA PRO A 88 18.01 -18.14 10.49
C PRO A 88 17.68 -17.56 11.87
N VAL A 89 16.73 -16.63 11.90
CA VAL A 89 16.11 -16.11 13.12
C VAL A 89 14.66 -16.56 13.12
N ASP A 90 14.33 -17.35 14.13
CA ASP A 90 12.99 -17.90 14.27
C ASP A 90 12.03 -16.94 14.98
N ALA A 91 10.78 -16.99 14.56
CA ALA A 91 9.64 -16.43 15.25
C ALA A 91 8.88 -17.51 15.99
N TYR A 92 8.08 -17.07 16.95
CA TYR A 92 7.16 -17.90 17.74
C TYR A 92 5.75 -17.33 17.62
N VAL A 93 4.74 -18.12 17.97
CA VAL A 93 3.41 -17.58 18.26
C VAL A 93 3.49 -16.83 19.59
N TYR A 94 3.86 -15.55 19.55
CA TYR A 94 4.08 -14.74 20.74
C TYR A 94 2.78 -14.40 21.49
N ARG A 95 1.66 -14.40 20.78
CA ARG A 95 0.34 -14.12 21.35
C ARG A 95 -0.68 -15.09 20.79
N GLN A 96 -1.43 -15.77 21.66
CA GLN A 96 -2.59 -16.52 21.21
C GLN A 96 -3.74 -15.55 20.89
N LEU A 97 -4.13 -15.52 19.63
CA LEU A 97 -5.25 -14.73 19.13
C LEU A 97 -6.54 -15.55 19.26
N THR A 98 -7.70 -14.89 19.28
CA THR A 98 -8.96 -15.57 19.62
C THR A 98 -10.02 -15.45 18.54
N ARG A 99 -9.87 -14.53 17.59
CA ARG A 99 -10.87 -14.30 16.53
C ARG A 99 -10.29 -14.60 15.15
N ASN A 100 -11.12 -15.16 14.28
CA ASN A 100 -10.76 -15.37 12.89
C ASN A 100 -10.42 -14.02 12.22
N GLY A 101 -9.27 -13.97 11.54
CA GLY A 101 -8.74 -12.75 10.91
C GLY A 101 -8.07 -11.77 11.88
N GLU A 102 -8.00 -12.08 13.17
CA GLU A 102 -7.30 -11.23 14.14
C GLU A 102 -5.80 -11.20 13.84
N THR A 103 -5.19 -10.04 14.09
CA THR A 103 -3.77 -9.79 13.84
C THR A 103 -3.11 -9.15 15.05
N ASN A 104 -1.80 -9.37 15.20
CA ASN A 104 -0.93 -8.62 16.10
C ASN A 104 0.42 -8.34 15.43
N THR A 105 0.99 -7.15 15.58
CA THR A 105 2.27 -6.79 14.94
C THR A 105 3.45 -6.81 15.91
N TYR A 106 4.61 -7.14 15.37
CA TYR A 106 5.89 -7.24 16.07
C TYR A 106 6.96 -6.45 15.34
N ARG A 107 7.81 -5.75 16.10
CA ARG A 107 9.03 -5.13 15.61
C ARG A 107 10.24 -5.90 16.10
N TYR A 108 11.03 -6.43 15.18
CA TYR A 108 12.35 -6.99 15.43
C TYR A 108 13.37 -5.87 15.31
N THR A 109 14.07 -5.60 16.40
CA THR A 109 15.17 -4.63 16.42
C THR A 109 16.48 -5.40 16.41
N VAL A 110 17.18 -5.38 15.28
CA VAL A 110 18.46 -6.05 15.08
C VAL A 110 19.57 -5.05 15.32
N LYS A 111 20.34 -5.23 16.39
CA LYS A 111 21.42 -4.33 16.81
C LYS A 111 22.75 -5.06 16.74
N THR A 112 23.75 -4.42 16.16
CA THR A 112 25.14 -4.88 16.26
C THR A 112 25.84 -4.19 17.41
N LYS A 113 26.90 -4.80 17.95
CA LYS A 113 27.77 -4.19 18.96
C LYS A 113 28.36 -2.83 18.52
N ASN A 114 28.61 -2.67 17.22
CA ASN A 114 29.20 -1.46 16.64
C ASN A 114 28.16 -0.33 16.45
N GLY A 115 26.92 -0.49 16.92
CA GLY A 115 25.88 0.54 16.93
C GLY A 115 24.94 0.52 15.73
N LEU A 116 25.20 -0.30 14.70
CA LEU A 116 24.26 -0.48 13.58
C LEU A 116 22.94 -1.06 14.11
N THR A 117 21.84 -0.36 13.85
CA THR A 117 20.48 -0.81 14.19
C THR A 117 19.62 -0.92 12.94
N ARG A 118 18.84 -2.00 12.85
CA ARG A 118 17.87 -2.26 11.79
C ARG A 118 16.55 -2.74 12.38
N TYR A 119 15.48 -2.49 11.65
CA TYR A 119 14.13 -2.84 12.05
C TYR A 119 13.50 -3.73 10.98
N ILE A 120 12.91 -4.84 11.40
CA ILE A 120 12.04 -5.66 10.57
C ILE A 120 10.68 -5.75 11.27
N HIS A 121 9.61 -5.67 10.50
CA HIS A 121 8.26 -5.70 11.03
C HIS A 121 7.52 -6.92 10.50
N PHE A 122 6.82 -7.62 11.38
CA PHE A 122 5.97 -8.76 11.02
C PHE A 122 4.60 -8.58 11.67
N ALA A 123 3.59 -9.22 11.08
CA ALA A 123 2.29 -9.45 11.68
C ALA A 123 2.10 -10.94 11.90
N GLN A 124 1.50 -11.31 13.02
CA GLN A 124 0.97 -12.64 13.25
C GLN A 124 -0.54 -12.59 13.02
N LYS A 125 -1.07 -13.50 12.21
CA LYS A 125 -2.49 -13.57 11.86
C LYS A 125 -3.07 -14.92 12.22
N LEU A 126 -4.27 -14.93 12.79
CA LEU A 126 -5.03 -16.16 13.05
C LEU A 126 -6.10 -16.35 11.97
N THR A 127 -6.11 -17.53 11.36
CA THR A 127 -7.22 -18.02 10.53
C THR A 127 -7.86 -19.22 11.22
N ILE A 128 -9.16 -19.16 11.45
CA ILE A 128 -9.95 -20.28 12.00
C ILE A 128 -10.67 -20.95 10.83
N VAL A 129 -10.26 -22.17 10.49
CA VAL A 129 -10.88 -22.97 9.43
C VAL A 129 -11.84 -23.96 10.06
N LYS A 130 -13.08 -24.00 9.55
CA LYS A 130 -14.08 -24.99 9.97
C LYS A 130 -14.17 -26.11 8.95
N ASP A 131 -14.07 -27.34 9.43
CA ASP A 131 -14.35 -28.51 8.60
C ASP A 131 -15.88 -28.71 8.41
N ALA A 132 -16.27 -29.71 7.60
CA ALA A 132 -17.66 -30.03 7.34
C ALA A 132 -18.46 -30.46 8.60
N ASN A 133 -17.77 -30.87 9.66
CA ASN A 133 -18.35 -31.28 10.93
C ASN A 133 -18.40 -30.13 11.95
N GLY A 134 -17.91 -28.94 11.58
CA GLY A 134 -17.84 -27.77 12.44
C GLY A 134 -16.64 -27.73 13.39
N ASN A 135 -15.67 -28.64 13.25
CA ASN A 135 -14.44 -28.59 14.04
C ASN A 135 -13.56 -27.44 13.56
N GLU A 136 -13.02 -26.69 14.52
CA GLU A 136 -12.17 -25.52 14.26
C GLU A 136 -10.69 -25.90 14.28
N THR A 137 -9.99 -25.55 13.21
CA THR A 137 -8.52 -25.59 13.13
C THR A 137 -7.99 -24.16 13.20
N TYR A 138 -7.06 -23.94 14.13
CA TYR A 138 -6.44 -22.65 14.40
C TYR A 138 -5.11 -22.58 13.66
N VAL A 139 -5.05 -21.74 12.64
CA VAL A 139 -3.88 -21.59 11.76
C VAL A 139 -3.22 -20.25 12.01
N TYR A 140 -1.96 -20.26 12.40
CA TYR A 140 -1.16 -19.06 12.59
C TYR A 140 -0.21 -18.85 11.43
N ASP A 141 -0.24 -17.66 10.86
CA ASP A 141 0.67 -17.22 9.81
C ASP A 141 1.47 -16.00 10.30
N GLY A 142 2.77 -15.99 10.04
CA GLY A 142 3.64 -14.84 10.18
C GLY A 142 3.81 -14.17 8.81
N ILE A 143 3.56 -12.87 8.75
CA ILE A 143 3.51 -12.09 7.52
C ILE A 143 4.45 -10.91 7.65
N PHE A 144 5.41 -10.78 6.73
CA PHE A 144 6.26 -9.60 6.65
C PHE A 144 5.40 -8.35 6.45
N ASN A 145 5.65 -7.33 7.26
CA ASN A 145 4.95 -6.04 7.22
C ASN A 145 5.84 -4.98 6.56
N PRO A 146 5.86 -4.90 5.21
CA PRO A 146 6.69 -3.94 4.50
C PRO A 146 6.29 -2.49 4.81
N TYR A 147 7.30 -1.62 4.86
CA TYR A 147 7.12 -0.17 4.87
C TYR A 147 7.15 0.36 3.43
N PHE A 148 6.16 1.16 3.08
CA PHE A 148 5.98 1.79 1.79
C PHE A 148 6.21 3.30 1.93
N PRO A 149 7.45 3.80 1.76
CA PRO A 149 7.76 5.21 1.95
C PRO A 149 7.25 6.05 0.78
N ARG A 150 6.66 7.22 1.08
CA ARG A 150 6.36 8.29 0.12
C ARG A 150 5.56 7.87 -1.12
N ASN A 151 4.65 6.92 -0.97
CA ASN A 151 3.80 6.43 -2.05
C ASN A 151 2.63 7.36 -2.35
N THR A 152 2.15 7.30 -3.58
CA THR A 152 1.02 8.09 -4.04
C THR A 152 -0.31 7.42 -3.73
N VAL A 153 -1.33 8.25 -3.49
CA VAL A 153 -2.71 7.84 -3.23
C VAL A 153 -3.63 8.58 -4.19
N SER A 154 -4.49 7.83 -4.88
CA SER A 154 -5.54 8.35 -5.75
C SER A 154 -6.89 7.78 -5.33
N SER A 155 -7.97 8.50 -5.64
CA SER A 155 -9.31 7.94 -5.58
C SER A 155 -9.50 6.88 -6.65
N LEU A 156 -10.30 5.85 -6.34
CA LEU A 156 -10.66 4.78 -7.26
C LEU A 156 -11.25 5.36 -8.53
N GLY A 157 -10.64 5.02 -9.68
CA GLY A 157 -11.14 5.40 -10.99
C GLY A 157 -10.34 4.77 -12.12
N HIS A 158 -10.20 5.48 -13.23
CA HIS A 158 -9.43 5.05 -14.39
C HIS A 158 -7.98 5.48 -14.28
N ARG A 159 -7.06 4.65 -14.79
CA ARG A 159 -5.64 4.97 -14.76
C ARG A 159 -5.26 5.80 -15.97
N PHE A 160 -4.52 6.88 -15.75
CA PHE A 160 -4.00 7.69 -16.85
C PHE A 160 -3.15 6.86 -17.81
N ARG A 161 -2.25 6.01 -17.28
CA ARG A 161 -1.36 5.15 -18.08
C ARG A 161 -2.06 4.17 -19.03
N ASP A 162 -3.32 3.82 -18.79
CA ASP A 162 -4.07 2.91 -19.68
C ASP A 162 -4.77 3.66 -20.80
N VAL A 163 -5.14 4.91 -20.53
CA VAL A 163 -5.94 5.75 -21.42
C VAL A 163 -5.03 6.60 -22.30
N THR A 164 -4.02 7.24 -21.72
CA THR A 164 -2.98 8.04 -22.39
C THR A 164 -1.61 7.66 -21.82
N PRO A 165 -0.97 6.61 -22.33
CA PRO A 165 0.33 6.14 -21.83
C PRO A 165 1.45 7.19 -21.88
N GLU A 166 1.36 8.15 -22.82
CA GLU A 166 2.33 9.24 -22.96
C GLU A 166 2.24 10.29 -21.84
N LEU A 167 1.13 10.33 -21.10
CA LEU A 167 0.91 11.28 -20.02
C LEU A 167 1.65 10.88 -18.74
N THR A 168 1.68 9.59 -18.42
CA THR A 168 2.43 9.02 -17.30
C THR A 168 2.47 7.49 -17.40
N ASP A 169 3.56 6.89 -16.92
CA ASP A 169 3.68 5.44 -16.71
C ASP A 169 3.34 5.01 -15.28
N LEU A 170 2.95 5.96 -14.42
CA LEU A 170 2.61 5.73 -13.01
C LEU A 170 1.14 5.32 -12.84
N TRP A 171 0.83 4.80 -11.66
CA TRP A 171 -0.48 4.23 -11.34
C TRP A 171 -1.53 5.27 -10.91
N TYR A 172 -1.41 6.50 -11.41
CA TYR A 172 -2.32 7.59 -11.06
C TYR A 172 -3.70 7.34 -11.65
N MET A 173 -4.71 7.58 -10.82
CA MET A 173 -6.11 7.43 -11.21
C MET A 173 -6.82 8.78 -11.22
N PHE A 174 -7.72 8.94 -12.17
CA PHE A 174 -8.72 10.00 -12.17
C PHE A 174 -10.12 9.39 -12.00
N THR A 175 -11.00 10.13 -11.35
CA THR A 175 -12.33 9.68 -10.96
C THR A 175 -13.37 10.58 -11.62
N PRO A 176 -14.06 10.11 -12.68
CA PRO A 176 -15.24 10.78 -13.19
C PRO A 176 -16.33 10.86 -12.12
N ILE A 177 -16.89 12.04 -11.92
CA ILE A 177 -17.94 12.30 -10.92
C ILE A 177 -19.07 13.13 -11.53
N ASP A 178 -20.29 12.87 -11.07
CA ASP A 178 -21.49 13.64 -11.43
C ASP A 178 -21.91 14.51 -10.23
N LEU A 179 -21.57 15.79 -10.29
CA LEU A 179 -21.90 16.81 -9.28
C LEU A 179 -23.36 17.29 -9.37
N SER A 180 -24.18 16.79 -10.29
CA SER A 180 -25.62 17.07 -10.27
C SER A 180 -26.31 16.27 -9.15
N ILE A 181 -25.73 15.13 -8.77
CA ILE A 181 -26.20 14.27 -7.69
C ILE A 181 -25.94 14.94 -6.34
N GLN A 182 -27.02 15.35 -5.70
CA GLN A 182 -27.01 15.97 -4.37
C GLN A 182 -26.66 14.98 -3.27
N GLY A 183 -26.02 15.47 -2.21
CA GLY A 183 -25.61 14.68 -1.06
C GLY A 183 -24.17 14.16 -1.17
N ARG A 184 -23.88 13.09 -0.40
CA ARG A 184 -22.53 12.53 -0.28
C ARG A 184 -22.29 11.42 -1.31
N GLN A 185 -21.21 11.56 -2.06
CA GLN A 185 -20.61 10.50 -2.87
C GLN A 185 -19.30 10.06 -2.22
N THR A 186 -19.03 8.75 -2.20
CA THR A 186 -17.87 8.17 -1.52
C THR A 186 -17.02 7.36 -2.48
N PHE A 187 -15.72 7.60 -2.49
CA PHE A 187 -14.76 6.85 -3.30
C PHE A 187 -13.61 6.33 -2.43
N VAL A 188 -13.20 5.09 -2.67
CA VAL A 188 -12.06 4.49 -1.96
C VAL A 188 -10.76 5.16 -2.40
N LEU A 189 -9.88 5.46 -1.45
CA LEU A 189 -8.52 5.91 -1.70
C LEU A 189 -7.57 4.71 -1.78
N ILE A 190 -6.78 4.67 -2.85
CA ILE A 190 -5.88 3.56 -3.16
C ILE A 190 -4.44 4.04 -3.16
N ALA A 191 -3.62 3.45 -2.29
CA ALA A 191 -2.19 3.70 -2.23
C ALA A 191 -1.40 2.68 -3.05
N SER A 192 -0.43 3.17 -3.82
CA SER A 192 0.51 2.36 -4.62
C SER A 192 -0.15 1.38 -5.60
N ASN A 193 -1.43 1.58 -5.94
CA ASN A 193 -2.25 0.58 -6.66
C ASN A 193 -2.28 -0.81 -5.97
N MET A 194 -2.11 -0.82 -4.64
CA MET A 194 -1.93 -2.06 -3.86
C MET A 194 -2.90 -2.18 -2.71
N TYR A 195 -3.23 -1.08 -2.02
CA TYR A 195 -4.03 -1.13 -0.80
C TYR A 195 -5.07 -0.03 -0.77
N GLU A 196 -6.24 -0.38 -0.27
CA GLU A 196 -7.32 0.56 0.07
C GLU A 196 -6.95 1.18 1.43
N VAL A 197 -6.65 2.47 1.45
CA VAL A 197 -6.07 3.17 2.61
C VAL A 197 -7.00 4.16 3.28
N GLY A 198 -8.14 4.47 2.64
CA GLY A 198 -9.09 5.45 3.15
C GLY A 198 -10.24 5.67 2.18
N GLU A 199 -10.98 6.75 2.42
CA GLU A 199 -12.10 7.19 1.61
C GLU A 199 -12.06 8.70 1.42
N VAL A 200 -12.46 9.14 0.23
CA VAL A 200 -12.78 10.53 -0.06
C VAL A 200 -14.30 10.67 -0.17
N TYR A 201 -14.81 11.77 0.39
CA TYR A 201 -16.20 12.17 0.38
C TYR A 201 -16.34 13.44 -0.44
N VAL A 202 -17.22 13.40 -1.44
CA VAL A 202 -17.64 14.56 -2.22
C VAL A 202 -19.07 14.89 -1.80
N ASP A 203 -19.23 15.97 -1.03
CA ASP A 203 -20.52 16.43 -0.53
C ASP A 203 -21.03 17.57 -1.42
N VAL A 204 -22.15 17.34 -2.11
CA VAL A 204 -22.79 18.33 -2.99
C VAL A 204 -24.06 18.86 -2.34
N ASN A 205 -24.17 20.18 -2.25
CA ASN A 205 -25.38 20.87 -1.82
C ASN A 205 -25.61 22.11 -2.69
N LEU A 206 -26.59 22.01 -3.60
CA LEU A 206 -26.88 22.97 -4.65
C LEU A 206 -25.62 23.24 -5.48
N ASP A 207 -25.17 24.49 -5.49
CA ASP A 207 -23.96 24.94 -6.20
C ASP A 207 -22.67 24.68 -5.41
N THR A 208 -22.75 24.27 -4.15
CA THR A 208 -21.58 24.11 -3.28
C THR A 208 -21.12 22.66 -3.23
N VAL A 209 -19.83 22.45 -3.44
CA VAL A 209 -19.15 21.15 -3.29
C VAL A 209 -18.08 21.26 -2.21
N ASN A 210 -18.04 20.29 -1.29
CA ASN A 210 -16.97 20.14 -0.33
C ASN A 210 -16.35 18.75 -0.45
N VAL A 211 -15.02 18.68 -0.55
CA VAL A 211 -14.31 17.41 -0.63
C VAL A 211 -13.50 17.20 0.63
N SER A 212 -13.73 16.09 1.32
CA SER A 212 -12.99 15.70 2.52
C SER A 212 -12.51 14.26 2.38
N TYR A 213 -11.53 13.84 3.18
CA TYR A 213 -11.11 12.44 3.17
C TYR A 213 -10.67 11.98 4.56
N ILE A 214 -10.73 10.67 4.78
CA ILE A 214 -10.20 10.01 5.97
C ILE A 214 -9.28 8.87 5.56
N MET A 215 -8.33 8.53 6.43
CA MET A 215 -7.55 7.30 6.30
C MET A 215 -8.20 6.22 7.17
N TYR A 216 -8.28 4.98 6.67
CA TYR A 216 -8.77 3.88 7.49
C TYR A 216 -7.90 3.68 8.72
N ASP A 217 -8.55 3.42 9.85
CA ASP A 217 -7.95 3.28 11.18
C ASP A 217 -7.27 4.52 11.76
N GLU A 218 -7.44 5.68 11.12
CA GLU A 218 -7.04 6.94 11.72
C GLU A 218 -7.69 7.13 13.10
N GLY A 219 -6.89 7.62 14.06
CA GLY A 219 -7.30 7.75 15.46
C GLY A 219 -7.22 6.46 16.28
N LYS A 220 -6.96 5.29 15.68
CA LYS A 220 -6.70 4.05 16.45
C LYS A 220 -5.30 4.06 17.07
N SER A 221 -5.17 3.43 18.24
CA SER A 221 -3.88 3.31 18.93
C SER A 221 -2.86 2.54 18.09
N GLY A 222 -1.67 3.13 17.92
CA GLY A 222 -0.60 2.54 17.12
C GLY A 222 -0.80 2.69 15.61
N PHE A 223 -1.68 3.58 15.15
CA PHE A 223 -1.75 3.99 13.76
C PHE A 223 -0.40 4.53 13.26
N THR A 224 0.07 4.03 12.12
CA THR A 224 1.43 4.28 11.61
C THR A 224 1.50 4.99 10.26
N THR A 225 0.36 5.22 9.61
CA THR A 225 0.34 5.90 8.31
C THR A 225 0.61 7.40 8.49
N GLU A 226 1.62 7.89 7.79
CA GLU A 226 2.04 9.28 7.79
C GLU A 226 1.56 9.96 6.51
N ARG A 227 0.90 11.12 6.66
CA ARG A 227 0.54 11.98 5.53
C ARG A 227 1.70 12.92 5.25
N LEU A 228 2.15 12.98 3.99
CA LEU A 228 3.28 13.80 3.58
C LEU A 228 2.85 15.03 2.80
N SER A 229 1.89 14.86 1.89
CA SER A 229 1.32 15.96 1.11
C SER A 229 -0.08 15.61 0.63
N GLU A 230 -0.87 16.65 0.39
CA GLU A 230 -2.21 16.56 -0.14
C GLU A 230 -2.28 17.28 -1.47
N PHE A 231 -3.04 16.73 -2.42
CA PHE A 231 -3.32 17.37 -3.69
C PHE A 231 -4.66 16.89 -4.23
N ILE A 232 -5.49 17.84 -4.63
CA ILE A 232 -6.74 17.61 -5.35
C ILE A 232 -6.92 18.66 -6.43
N THR A 233 -7.44 18.25 -7.58
CA THR A 233 -7.91 19.16 -8.61
C THR A 233 -9.08 18.56 -9.39
N PHE A 234 -9.72 19.39 -10.20
CA PHE A 234 -10.82 19.03 -11.07
C PHE A 234 -10.54 19.47 -12.50
N TYR A 235 -10.91 18.62 -13.46
CA TYR A 235 -10.91 18.94 -14.88
C TYR A 235 -12.34 18.81 -15.41
N ASN A 236 -12.78 19.77 -16.22
CA ASN A 236 -14.09 19.71 -16.89
C ASN A 236 -14.16 18.52 -17.86
N SER A 237 -13.07 18.25 -18.57
CA SER A 237 -13.00 17.11 -19.49
C SER A 237 -11.65 16.40 -19.41
N TYR A 238 -11.59 15.20 -20.00
CA TYR A 238 -10.32 14.49 -20.14
C TYR A 238 -9.32 15.23 -21.05
N ALA A 239 -9.81 16.01 -22.02
CA ALA A 239 -8.96 16.81 -22.90
C ALA A 239 -8.23 17.95 -22.16
N ASP A 240 -8.74 18.38 -21.01
CA ASP A 240 -8.13 19.42 -20.18
C ASP A 240 -7.00 18.87 -19.29
N VAL A 241 -6.81 17.54 -19.26
CA VAL A 241 -5.75 16.91 -18.48
C VAL A 241 -4.40 17.12 -19.17
N GLY A 242 -3.70 18.17 -18.79
CA GLY A 242 -2.36 18.47 -19.30
C GLY A 242 -1.19 18.04 -18.41
N ILE A 243 -1.41 17.92 -17.10
CA ILE A 243 -0.34 17.67 -16.11
C ILE A 243 -0.89 16.76 -15.00
N VAL A 244 -0.17 15.68 -14.71
CA VAL A 244 -0.52 14.72 -13.64
C VAL A 244 0.50 14.68 -12.51
N GLU A 245 1.56 15.46 -12.62
CA GLU A 245 2.53 15.72 -11.56
C GLU A 245 2.28 17.11 -10.97
N PRO A 246 1.72 17.22 -9.75
CA PRO A 246 1.46 18.50 -9.10
C PRO A 246 2.65 19.47 -9.06
N GLU A 247 3.87 18.95 -8.99
CA GLU A 247 5.10 19.74 -8.96
C GLU A 247 5.41 20.42 -10.30
N ASP A 248 4.86 19.92 -11.40
CA ASP A 248 5.03 20.51 -12.73
C ASP A 248 3.96 21.57 -13.03
N MET A 249 2.96 21.73 -12.16
CA MET A 249 1.94 22.76 -12.31
C MET A 249 2.54 24.15 -12.09
N LYS A 250 2.27 25.06 -13.04
CA LYS A 250 2.73 26.46 -12.96
C LYS A 250 2.14 27.20 -11.77
N GLU A 251 0.89 26.89 -11.44
CA GLU A 251 0.14 27.47 -10.34
C GLU A 251 -0.43 26.33 -9.48
N PRO A 252 -0.54 26.52 -8.16
CA PRO A 252 -1.16 25.53 -7.29
C PRO A 252 -2.63 25.32 -7.68
N SER A 253 -3.16 24.13 -7.38
CA SER A 253 -4.59 23.87 -7.54
C SER A 253 -5.41 24.88 -6.75
N ILE A 254 -6.43 25.44 -7.39
CA ILE A 254 -7.42 26.32 -6.73
C ILE A 254 -8.35 25.53 -5.78
N PHE A 255 -8.29 24.19 -5.82
CA PHE A 255 -9.07 23.29 -4.98
C PHE A 255 -8.22 22.73 -3.84
N ALA A 256 -8.84 22.57 -2.67
CA ALA A 256 -8.22 21.99 -1.50
C ALA A 256 -9.23 21.16 -0.70
N PHE A 257 -8.76 20.19 0.07
CA PHE A 257 -9.63 19.43 0.96
C PHE A 257 -10.20 20.32 2.07
N ASN A 258 -11.46 20.07 2.42
CA ASN A 258 -12.25 20.82 3.40
C ASN A 258 -12.43 22.31 3.05
N GLN A 259 -12.20 22.69 1.80
CA GLN A 259 -12.47 24.02 1.28
C GLN A 259 -13.61 23.94 0.26
N PRO A 260 -14.80 24.44 0.59
CA PRO A 260 -15.92 24.42 -0.34
C PRO A 260 -15.64 25.24 -1.60
N PHE A 261 -16.11 24.76 -2.75
CA PHE A 261 -16.08 25.48 -4.02
C PHE A 261 -17.46 25.49 -4.68
N SER A 262 -17.64 26.41 -5.63
CA SER A 262 -18.88 26.59 -6.38
C SER A 262 -18.79 25.95 -7.77
N ILE A 263 -19.77 25.14 -8.15
CA ILE A 263 -19.85 24.49 -9.47
C ILE A 263 -19.92 25.57 -10.56
N LEU A 264 -20.81 26.55 -10.40
CA LEU A 264 -20.98 27.64 -11.36
C LEU A 264 -19.71 28.48 -11.52
N ASN A 265 -19.09 28.88 -10.40
CA ASN A 265 -17.97 29.83 -10.44
C ASN A 265 -16.62 29.19 -10.76
N HIS A 266 -16.40 27.93 -10.33
CA HIS A 266 -15.09 27.28 -10.46
C HIS A 266 -15.05 26.24 -11.59
N LEU A 267 -16.21 25.65 -11.93
CA LEU A 267 -16.32 24.64 -12.99
C LEU A 267 -17.18 25.13 -14.17
N GLY A 268 -17.57 26.40 -14.20
CA GLY A 268 -18.39 26.97 -15.28
C GLY A 268 -19.82 26.42 -15.34
N GLY A 269 -20.31 25.81 -14.26
CA GLY A 269 -21.61 25.15 -14.21
C GLY A 269 -21.59 23.69 -14.68
N ASP A 270 -20.41 23.17 -15.00
CA ASP A 270 -20.25 21.78 -15.41
C ASP A 270 -20.38 20.84 -14.21
N THR A 271 -21.28 19.86 -14.34
CA THR A 271 -21.51 18.85 -13.31
C THR A 271 -20.81 17.54 -13.60
N ASN A 272 -20.34 17.29 -14.82
CA ASN A 272 -19.66 16.05 -15.19
C ASN A 272 -18.16 16.31 -15.28
N VAL A 273 -17.44 16.09 -14.18
CA VAL A 273 -16.04 16.48 -14.07
C VAL A 273 -15.14 15.30 -13.68
N LEU A 274 -13.85 15.45 -13.90
CA LEU A 274 -12.83 14.50 -13.49
C LEU A 274 -12.15 15.00 -12.20
N MET A 275 -12.33 14.28 -11.11
CA MET A 275 -11.58 14.49 -9.88
C MET A 275 -10.22 13.79 -9.99
N PHE A 276 -9.14 14.52 -9.70
CA PHE A 276 -7.80 13.96 -9.60
C PHE A 276 -7.21 14.21 -8.21
N ILE A 277 -6.89 13.12 -7.51
CA ILE A 277 -6.26 13.14 -6.19
C ILE A 277 -4.87 12.52 -6.30
N ARG A 278 -3.88 13.22 -5.74
CA ARG A 278 -2.47 12.83 -5.73
C ARG A 278 -1.85 13.11 -4.36
N ASN A 279 -2.42 12.49 -3.34
CA ASN A 279 -1.85 12.58 -1.99
C ASN A 279 -0.58 11.73 -1.91
N ARG A 280 0.30 12.05 -0.97
CA ARG A 280 1.49 11.24 -0.65
C ARG A 280 1.44 10.78 0.79
N ILE A 281 1.64 9.49 1.01
CA ILE A 281 1.69 8.89 2.34
C ILE A 281 2.90 7.96 2.48
N SER A 282 3.34 7.72 3.71
CA SER A 282 4.15 6.56 4.05
C SER A 282 3.34 5.63 4.94
N TYR A 283 3.34 4.33 4.67
CA TYR A 283 2.49 3.39 5.39
C TYR A 283 3.06 1.99 5.50
N TYR A 284 2.53 1.22 6.44
CA TYR A 284 2.75 -0.22 6.56
C TYR A 284 1.52 -0.97 6.04
N ARG A 285 1.69 -2.22 5.55
CA ARG A 285 0.57 -3.10 5.20
C ARG A 285 -0.38 -3.28 6.41
N PHE A 286 0.19 -3.53 7.59
CA PHE A 286 -0.51 -3.53 8.86
C PHE A 286 -0.29 -2.17 9.51
N ASN A 287 -1.27 -1.29 9.33
CA ASN A 287 -1.23 0.13 9.66
C ASN A 287 -1.50 0.40 11.15
N THR A 288 -2.10 -0.55 11.85
CA THR A 288 -2.14 -0.60 13.32
C THR A 288 -1.71 -1.99 13.79
N PRO A 289 -1.49 -2.19 15.11
CA PRO A 289 -1.18 -3.52 15.60
C PRO A 289 -2.26 -4.57 15.35
N LYS A 290 -3.50 -4.18 15.07
CA LYS A 290 -4.65 -5.11 15.00
C LYS A 290 -5.40 -5.06 13.67
N THR A 291 -4.91 -4.29 12.70
CA THR A 291 -5.58 -4.10 11.42
C THR A 291 -4.60 -4.20 10.27
N GLU A 292 -5.12 -4.66 9.14
CA GLU A 292 -4.43 -4.82 7.87
C GLU A 292 -5.21 -4.01 6.85
N TYR A 293 -4.53 -3.23 6.01
CA TYR A 293 -5.20 -2.60 4.89
C TYR A 293 -5.72 -3.66 3.91
N THR A 294 -6.93 -3.42 3.38
CA THR A 294 -7.50 -4.29 2.35
C THR A 294 -6.67 -4.22 1.09
N ARG A 295 -6.31 -5.39 0.54
CA ARG A 295 -5.61 -5.47 -0.74
C ARG A 295 -6.54 -5.00 -1.86
N PHE A 296 -6.09 -3.98 -2.59
CA PHE A 296 -6.73 -3.55 -3.81
C PHE A 296 -6.43 -4.56 -4.93
N TRP A 297 -7.48 -5.07 -5.55
CA TRP A 297 -7.40 -5.95 -6.71
C TRP A 297 -8.20 -5.32 -7.83
N GLU A 298 -7.51 -4.88 -8.88
CA GLU A 298 -8.14 -4.17 -9.98
C GLU A 298 -9.30 -4.95 -10.62
N ASN A 299 -9.17 -6.27 -10.72
CA ASN A 299 -10.11 -7.14 -11.41
C ASN A 299 -11.28 -7.61 -10.53
N LYS A 300 -11.50 -7.01 -9.34
CA LYS A 300 -12.72 -7.32 -8.59
C LYS A 300 -13.94 -6.92 -9.43
N PRO A 301 -14.97 -7.78 -9.53
CA PRO A 301 -16.18 -7.47 -10.29
C PRO A 301 -16.81 -6.13 -9.91
N GLU A 302 -16.82 -5.79 -8.61
CA GLU A 302 -17.34 -4.52 -8.10
C GLU A 302 -16.63 -3.29 -8.69
N TYR A 303 -15.29 -3.28 -8.75
CA TYR A 303 -14.54 -2.16 -9.31
C TYR A 303 -14.66 -2.07 -10.82
N LYS A 304 -14.82 -3.20 -11.50
CA LYS A 304 -15.07 -3.21 -12.93
C LYS A 304 -16.40 -2.50 -13.25
N VAL A 305 -17.46 -2.83 -12.52
CA VAL A 305 -18.78 -2.18 -12.69
C VAL A 305 -18.70 -0.68 -12.39
N ILE A 306 -18.03 -0.30 -11.29
CA ILE A 306 -17.85 1.12 -10.93
C ILE A 306 -17.13 1.88 -12.05
N ARG A 307 -16.03 1.33 -12.59
CA ARG A 307 -15.29 1.96 -13.70
C ARG A 307 -16.10 2.00 -15.00
N GLU A 308 -16.85 0.95 -15.32
CA GLU A 308 -17.71 0.97 -16.51
C GLU A 308 -18.80 2.05 -16.40
N HIS A 309 -19.37 2.28 -15.21
CA HIS A 309 -20.25 3.42 -14.96
C HIS A 309 -19.52 4.75 -15.10
N MET A 310 -18.29 4.87 -14.60
CA MET A 310 -17.47 6.08 -14.75
C MET A 310 -17.17 6.44 -16.20
N LEU A 311 -16.89 5.45 -17.07
CA LEU A 311 -16.67 5.70 -18.50
C LEU A 311 -17.91 6.28 -19.19
N GLN A 312 -19.11 5.90 -18.77
CA GLN A 312 -20.35 6.43 -19.35
C GLN A 312 -20.57 7.91 -19.01
N MET A 313 -19.93 8.42 -17.97
CA MET A 313 -19.98 9.83 -17.57
C MET A 313 -18.93 10.69 -18.28
N MET A 314 -17.96 10.06 -18.97
CA MET A 314 -16.92 10.78 -19.68
C MET A 314 -17.34 11.10 -21.10
N ASP A 315 -16.94 12.28 -21.59
CA ASP A 315 -16.90 12.54 -23.02
C ASP A 315 -16.04 11.47 -23.73
N PRO A 316 -16.33 11.14 -25.00
CA PRO A 316 -15.54 10.17 -25.75
C PRO A 316 -14.07 10.52 -25.68
N ILE A 317 -13.28 9.62 -25.07
CA ILE A 317 -11.84 9.73 -25.08
C ILE A 317 -11.43 9.48 -26.53
N MET A 318 -11.02 10.53 -27.23
CA MET A 318 -10.39 10.39 -28.54
C MET A 318 -9.06 9.67 -28.33
N THR A 319 -9.10 8.34 -28.33
CA THR A 319 -7.90 7.53 -28.45
C THR A 319 -7.22 7.98 -29.72
N VAL A 320 -5.97 8.44 -29.62
CA VAL A 320 -5.10 8.61 -30.79
C VAL A 320 -5.18 7.27 -31.54
N ASP A 321 -5.61 7.33 -32.81
CA ASP A 321 -5.84 6.17 -33.67
C ASP A 321 -4.83 5.06 -33.36
N GLU A 322 -5.33 3.84 -33.15
CA GLU A 322 -4.54 2.61 -33.25
C GLU A 322 -4.12 2.43 -34.74
N GLY A 323 -3.26 3.34 -35.19
CA GLY A 323 -2.73 3.44 -36.53
C GLY A 323 -1.36 2.78 -36.62
N LYS A 324 -1.39 1.44 -36.73
CA LYS A 324 -0.34 0.51 -37.21
C LYS A 324 0.64 -0.11 -36.22
#